data_AF-A0A928H2L1-F1
#
_entry.id   AF-A0A928H2L1-F1
#
_cell.length_a   1.000
_cell.length_b   1.000
_cell.length_c   1.000
_cell.angle_alpha   90.00
_cell.angle_beta   90.00
_cell.angle_gamma   90.00
#
_symmetry.space_group_name_H-M   'P 1'
#
loop_
_entity.id
_entity.type
_entity.pdbx_description
1 polymer ?
#
loop_
_entity_poly.entity_id
_entity_poly.type
_entity_poly.pdbx_seq_one_letter_code
_entity_poly.pdbx_strand_id
1 'polypeptide(L)' 'MNTITQHEDEEEKAKARLLASFDYLLNHNGSGHLEVNTKILKRGQKEVTIQCSRSHRFIVDMKEQEGGN' A
#
# COMPACT_ATOMS: atom_id res chain seq x y z
N MET A 1 -21.54 -26.40 -14.52
CA MET A 1 -20.58 -25.50 -15.19
C MET A 1 -20.67 -24.13 -14.52
N ASN A 2 -19.68 -23.67 -13.75
CA ASN A 2 -19.59 -22.27 -13.26
C ASN A 2 -18.31 -22.03 -12.41
N THR A 3 -17.13 -22.07 -13.02
CA THR A 3 -15.87 -21.77 -12.31
C THR A 3 -14.99 -20.74 -13.02
N ILE A 4 -15.38 -20.26 -14.21
CA ILE A 4 -14.56 -19.34 -15.01
C ILE A 4 -14.81 -17.87 -14.63
N THR A 5 -16.02 -17.50 -14.20
CA THR A 5 -16.37 -16.10 -13.87
C THR A 5 -15.73 -15.57 -12.59
N GLN A 6 -15.49 -16.42 -11.58
CA GLN A 6 -15.06 -15.97 -10.25
C GLN A 6 -13.63 -15.39 -10.21
N HIS A 7 -12.78 -15.73 -11.18
CA HIS A 7 -11.38 -15.28 -11.19
C HIS A 7 -11.20 -13.86 -11.78
N GLU A 8 -12.02 -13.47 -12.75
CA GLU A 8 -11.98 -12.11 -13.33
C GLU A 8 -12.55 -11.08 -12.35
N ASP A 9 -13.60 -11.44 -11.60
CA ASP A 9 -14.24 -10.55 -10.62
C ASP A 9 -13.29 -10.10 -9.50
N GLU A 10 -12.46 -11.01 -8.98
CA GLU A 10 -11.52 -10.69 -7.89
C GLU A 10 -10.32 -9.87 -8.35
N GLU A 11 -9.83 -10.09 -9.58
CA GLU A 11 -8.78 -9.25 -10.16
C GLU A 11 -9.27 -7.81 -10.34
N GLU A 12 -10.49 -7.64 -10.86
CA GLU A 12 -11.08 -6.33 -11.07
C GLU A 12 -11.35 -5.60 -9.76
N LYS A 13 -11.81 -6.31 -8.72
CA LYS A 13 -11.93 -5.76 -7.36
C LYS A 13 -10.58 -5.30 -6.80
N ALA A 14 -9.50 -6.06 -7.02
CA ALA A 14 -8.17 -5.68 -6.58
C ALA A 14 -7.69 -4.40 -7.27
N LYS A 15 -7.89 -4.28 -8.59
CA LYS A 15 -7.58 -3.05 -9.35
C LYS A 15 -8.40 -1.85 -8.86
N ALA A 16 -9.70 -2.03 -8.67
CA ALA A 16 -10.57 -0.98 -8.15
C ALA A 16 -10.15 -0.51 -6.75
N ARG A 17 -9.76 -1.45 -5.88
CA ARG A 17 -9.24 -1.12 -4.54
C ARG A 17 -7.94 -0.34 -4.61
N LEU A 18 -7.03 -0.73 -5.51
CA LEU A 18 -5.76 -0.03 -5.71
C LEU A 18 -5.98 1.43 -6.14
N LEU A 19 -6.83 1.64 -7.15
CA LEU A 19 -7.17 2.98 -7.63
C LEU A 19 -7.79 3.82 -6.51
N ALA A 20 -8.75 3.28 -5.76
CA ALA A 20 -9.36 3.98 -4.63
C ALA A 20 -8.35 4.34 -3.53
N SER A 21 -7.37 3.46 -3.23
CA SER A 21 -6.29 3.78 -2.29
C SER A 21 -5.35 4.86 -2.82
N PHE A 22 -5.07 4.87 -4.13
CA PHE A 22 -4.28 5.92 -4.76
C PHE A 22 -5.01 7.26 -4.77
N ASP A 23 -6.30 7.28 -5.11
CA ASP A 23 -7.15 8.48 -5.05
C ASP A 23 -7.22 9.04 -3.63
N TYR A 24 -7.30 8.17 -2.62
CA TYR A 24 -7.23 8.59 -1.22
C TYR A 24 -5.92 9.32 -0.91
N LEU A 25 -4.78 8.81 -1.39
CA LEU A 25 -3.49 9.46 -1.19
C LEU A 25 -3.37 10.80 -1.93
N LEU A 26 -3.87 10.88 -3.16
CA LEU A 26 -3.86 12.12 -3.94
C LEU A 26 -4.67 13.24 -3.28
N ASN A 27 -5.78 12.89 -2.61
CA ASN A 27 -6.64 13.84 -1.91
C ASN A 27 -6.22 14.11 -0.46
N HIS A 28 -5.22 13.39 0.07
CA HIS A 28 -4.78 13.56 1.45
C HIS A 28 -3.76 14.69 1.56
N ASN A 29 -4.04 15.67 2.42
CA ASN A 29 -3.08 16.72 2.77
C ASN A 29 -2.03 16.17 3.74
N GLY A 30 -0.96 15.58 3.21
CA GLY A 30 0.16 15.06 3.99
C GLY A 30 1.02 14.05 3.24
N SER A 31 1.85 13.31 3.97
CA SER A 31 2.57 12.15 3.43
C SER A 31 1.73 10.88 3.58
N GLY A 32 1.72 10.03 2.58
CA GLY A 32 1.13 8.70 2.68
C GLY A 32 1.98 7.64 1.99
N HIS A 33 1.68 6.39 2.32
CA HIS A 33 2.41 5.23 1.85
C HIS A 33 1.42 4.21 1.27
N LEU A 34 1.73 3.76 0.05
CA LEU A 34 1.00 2.70 -0.64
C LEU A 34 2.00 1.62 -1.02
N GLU A 35 1.75 0.40 -0.55
CA GLU A 35 2.53 -0.78 -0.90
C GLU A 35 1.61 -1.85 -1.50
N VAL A 36 2.00 -2.39 -2.64
CA VAL A 36 1.31 -3.49 -3.29
C VAL A 36 2.26 -4.67 -3.37
N ASN A 37 1.88 -5.77 -2.72
CA ASN A 37 2.62 -7.02 -2.76
C ASN A 37 1.82 -8.07 -3.51
N THR A 38 2.45 -8.72 -4.47
CA THR A 38 1.85 -9.84 -5.21
C THR A 38 2.66 -11.10 -5.01
N LYS A 39 1.99 -12.19 -4.62
CA LYS A 39 2.62 -13.49 -4.42
C LYS A 39 1.89 -14.57 -5.21
N ILE A 40 2.63 -15.37 -5.97
CA ILE A 40 2.09 -16.58 -6.59
C ILE A 40 2.12 -17.69 -5.54
N LEU A 41 0.95 -18.22 -5.22
CA LEU A 41 0.75 -19.32 -4.27
C LEU A 41 0.80 -20.67 -4.98
N LYS A 42 0.72 -21.74 -4.19
CA LYS A 42 0.60 -23.11 -4.72
C LYS A 42 -0.67 -23.22 -5.58
N ARG A 43 -0.61 -24.05 -6.63
CA ARG A 43 -1.71 -24.30 -7.58
C ARG A 43 -2.12 -23.09 -8.43
N GLY A 44 -1.23 -22.11 -8.62
CA GLY A 44 -1.46 -21.00 -9.56
C GLY A 44 -2.40 -19.90 -9.04
N GLN A 45 -2.75 -19.93 -7.76
CA GLN A 45 -3.48 -18.82 -7.14
C GLN A 45 -2.55 -17.60 -6.99
N LYS A 46 -3.11 -16.40 -7.19
CA LYS A 46 -2.40 -15.13 -7.02
C LYS A 46 -2.95 -14.43 -5.78
N GLU A 47 -2.09 -14.15 -4.83
CA GLU A 47 -2.40 -13.32 -3.67
C GLU A 47 -1.95 -11.89 -3.96
N VAL A 48 -2.83 -10.91 -3.71
CA VAL A 48 -2.57 -9.48 -3.87
C VAL A 48 -2.90 -8.79 -2.55
N THR A 49 -1.89 -8.17 -1.94
CA THR A 49 -2.03 -7.42 -0.70
C THR A 49 -1.79 -5.94 -1.00
N ILE A 50 -2.76 -5.10 -0.69
CA ILE A 50 -2.68 -3.64 -0.84
C ILE A 50 -2.67 -3.03 0.55
N GLN A 51 -1.57 -2.41 0.94
CA GLN A 51 -1.44 -1.69 2.21
C GLN A 51 -1.42 -0.19 1.94
N CYS A 52 -2.37 0.53 2.54
CA CYS A 52 -2.43 1.98 2.54
C CYS A 52 -2.48 2.44 3.99
N SER A 53 -1.33 2.82 4.54
CA SER A 53 -1.20 3.23 5.95
C SER A 53 -0.91 4.72 6.08
N ARG A 54 -1.25 5.29 7.23
CA ARG A 54 -0.86 6.65 7.59
C ARG A 54 0.57 6.58 8.13
N SER A 55 1.50 7.20 7.42
CA SER A 55 2.90 7.25 7.86
C SER A 55 3.06 8.22 9.03
N HIS A 56 3.75 7.79 10.09
CA HIS A 56 4.21 8.68 11.16
C HIS A 56 5.59 9.22 10.81
N ARG A 57 5.69 10.53 10.55
CA ARG A 57 6.98 11.21 10.32
C ARG A 57 7.30 12.09 11.52
N PHE A 58 8.50 11.93 12.04
CA PHE A 58 9.06 12.81 13.06
C PHE A 58 10.26 13.53 12.46
N ILE A 59 10.31 14.85 12.62
CA ILE A 59 11.52 15.64 12.37
C ILE A 59 12.11 15.89 13.76
N VAL A 60 13.33 15.39 14.00
CA VAL A 60 14.04 15.55 15.26
C VAL A 60 15.25 16.42 15.00
N ASP A 61 15.22 17.65 15.50
CA ASP A 61 16.38 18.54 15.47
C ASP A 61 17.45 18.01 16.43
N MET A 62 18.65 17.78 15.93
CA MET A 62 19.78 17.37 16.75
C MET A 62 20.57 18.63 17.13
N LYS A 63 20.59 18.98 18.42
CA LYS A 63 21.52 20.02 18.90
C LYS A 63 22.93 19.43 18.88
N GLU A 64 23.78 19.99 18.03
CA GLU A 64 25.22 19.71 18.04
C GLU A 64 25.75 20.03 19.44
N GLN A 65 26.31 19.04 20.14
CA GLN A 65 27.00 19.30 21.39
C GLN A 65 28.25 20.12 21.07
N GLU A 66 28.20 21.42 21.34
CA GLU A 66 29.40 22.26 21.36
C GLU A 66 30.36 21.65 22.40
N GLY A 67 31.49 21.15 21.89
CA GLY A 67 32.56 20.61 22.71
C GLY A 67 33.01 21.64 23.74
N GLY A 68 32.91 21.26 25.02
CA GLY A 68 33.39 22.08 26.13
C GLY A 68 34.89 22.35 26.00
N ASN A 69 35.25 23.62 26.16
CA ASN A 69 36.62 24.07 26.37
C ASN A 69 37.04 23.88 27.84
#